data_AF-A0A2A5QS77-F1
#
_entry.id   AF-A0A2A5QS77-F1
#
_cell.length_a   1.000
_cell.length_b   1.000
_cell.length_c   1.000
_cell.angle_alpha   90.00
_cell.angle_beta   90.00
_cell.angle_gamma   90.00
#
_symmetry.space_group_name_H-M   'P 1'
#
loop_
_entity.id
_entity.type
_entity.pdbx_description
1 polymer ?
#
loop_
_entity_poly.entity_id
_entity_poly.type
_entity_poly.pdbx_seq_one_letter_code
_entity_poly.pdbx_strand_id
1 'polypeptide(L)'
;MKSQAFLRVVYADGGRADTTQIRKKTGMDQGERDYRFGKLEGHGLIDIEKMDENEPFDGPNPPKVAVLTPAGERHVDEGLSDAADELIAEHEQDDRVDELEERVDMLETQVRDLRDDVDTLEEWRDRLGRLLMEGD
;
A
#
# COMPACT_ATOMS: atom_id res chain seq x y z
N MET A 1 -10.68 2.74 13.88
CA MET A 1 -10.02 2.24 12.64
C MET A 1 -8.51 2.11 12.83
N LYS A 2 -7.81 1.38 11.93
CA LYS A 2 -6.37 1.13 12.02
C LYS A 2 -5.52 2.40 11.81
N SER A 3 -5.88 3.28 10.89
CA SER A 3 -5.22 4.59 10.66
C SER A 3 -5.23 5.49 11.89
N GLN A 4 -6.38 5.58 12.58
CA GLN A 4 -6.49 6.34 13.83
C GLN A 4 -5.62 5.75 14.94
N ALA A 5 -5.56 4.42 15.06
CA ALA A 5 -4.71 3.76 16.05
C ALA A 5 -3.23 4.06 15.78
N PHE A 6 -2.83 4.15 14.50
CA PHE A 6 -1.50 4.59 14.10
C PHE A 6 -1.24 6.03 14.57
N LEU A 7 -2.09 7.00 14.17
CA LEU A 7 -1.91 8.42 14.52
C LEU A 7 -1.88 8.65 16.04
N ARG A 8 -2.76 7.97 16.79
CA ARG A 8 -2.76 8.04 18.26
C ARG A 8 -1.45 7.52 18.87
N VAL A 9 -0.84 6.50 18.27
CA VAL A 9 0.46 6.00 18.74
C VAL A 9 1.56 7.02 18.49
N VAL A 10 1.61 7.62 17.29
CA VAL A 10 2.60 8.66 16.97
C VAL A 10 2.42 9.86 17.89
N TYR A 11 1.18 10.32 18.10
CA TYR A 11 0.85 11.40 19.02
C TYR A 11 1.28 11.08 20.47
N ALA A 12 0.96 9.87 20.96
CA ALA A 12 1.29 9.44 22.31
C ALA A 12 2.80 9.29 22.56
N ASP A 13 3.61 9.07 21.52
CA ASP A 13 5.08 9.08 21.59
C ASP A 13 5.69 10.47 21.33
N GLY A 14 4.90 11.54 21.51
CA GLY A 14 5.39 12.92 21.40
C GLY A 14 5.54 13.39 19.96
N GLY A 15 4.69 12.87 19.07
CA GLY A 15 4.66 13.25 17.66
C GLY A 15 5.64 12.48 16.78
N ARG A 16 6.36 11.49 17.31
CA ARG A 16 7.28 10.64 16.53
C ARG A 16 7.14 9.18 16.93
N ALA A 17 7.02 8.27 15.96
CA ALA A 17 7.08 6.84 16.24
C ALA A 17 7.68 6.03 15.09
N ASP A 18 8.60 5.12 15.44
CA ASP A 18 9.19 4.18 14.50
C ASP A 18 8.29 2.96 14.22
N THR A 19 8.63 2.22 13.17
CA THR A 19 7.92 0.98 12.78
C THR A 19 7.79 -0.05 13.90
N THR A 20 8.76 -0.15 14.82
CA THR A 20 8.76 -1.09 15.95
C THR A 20 7.81 -0.64 17.04
N GLN A 21 7.82 0.64 17.40
CA GLN A 21 6.90 1.25 18.36
C GLN A 21 5.45 1.11 17.88
N ILE A 22 5.20 1.43 16.62
CA ILE A 22 3.88 1.28 15.99
C ILE A 22 3.44 -0.19 16.05
N ARG A 23 4.27 -1.13 15.60
CA ARG A 23 3.98 -2.57 15.67
C ARG A 23 3.59 -3.02 17.07
N LYS A 24 4.41 -2.65 18.08
CA LYS A 24 4.24 -3.10 19.46
C LYS A 24 2.92 -2.60 20.07
N LYS A 25 2.49 -1.40 19.70
CA LYS A 25 1.30 -0.75 20.28
C LYS A 25 0.01 -1.02 19.51
N THR A 26 0.08 -1.20 18.19
CA THR A 26 -1.12 -1.42 17.36
C THR A 26 -1.35 -2.89 17.01
N GLY A 27 -0.31 -3.73 17.08
CA GLY A 27 -0.38 -5.13 16.64
C GLY A 27 -0.42 -5.31 15.11
N MET A 28 -0.32 -4.23 14.34
CA MET A 28 -0.32 -4.30 12.87
C MET A 28 0.85 -5.12 12.35
N ASP A 29 0.62 -5.92 11.31
CA ASP A 29 1.69 -6.59 10.58
C ASP A 29 2.48 -5.60 9.71
N GLN A 30 3.47 -6.09 8.96
CA GLN A 30 4.32 -5.23 8.15
C GLN A 30 3.57 -4.56 7.00
N GLY A 31 2.77 -5.32 6.24
CA GLY A 31 2.03 -4.80 5.10
C GLY A 31 1.00 -3.75 5.52
N GLU A 32 0.32 -3.99 6.64
CA GLU A 32 -0.60 -3.02 7.22
C GLU A 32 0.11 -1.73 7.64
N ARG A 33 1.27 -1.80 8.29
CA ARG A 33 2.02 -0.59 8.64
C ARG A 33 2.51 0.15 7.40
N ASP A 34 3.11 -0.55 6.43
CA ASP A 34 3.65 0.08 5.21
C ASP A 34 2.55 0.80 4.42
N TYR A 35 1.37 0.19 4.30
CA TYR A 35 0.20 0.83 3.71
C TYR A 35 -0.20 2.11 4.48
N ARG A 36 -0.25 2.06 5.82
CA ARG A 36 -0.64 3.23 6.62
C ARG A 36 0.40 4.34 6.63
N PHE A 37 1.68 4.00 6.52
CA PHE A 37 2.74 4.98 6.31
C PHE A 37 2.49 5.79 5.04
N GLY A 38 2.39 5.11 3.89
CA GLY A 38 2.13 5.79 2.62
C GLY A 38 0.81 6.55 2.61
N LYS A 39 -0.25 5.97 3.18
CA LYS A 39 -1.57 6.61 3.25
C LYS A 39 -1.55 7.91 4.06
N LEU A 40 -1.05 7.86 5.28
CA LEU A 40 -1.07 9.02 6.18
C LEU A 40 -0.12 10.13 5.70
N GLU A 41 0.98 9.75 5.03
CA GLU A 41 1.87 10.70 4.34
C GLU A 41 1.21 11.34 3.13
N GLY A 42 0.53 10.56 2.29
CA GLY A 42 -0.23 11.07 1.15
C GLY A 42 -1.32 12.09 1.54
N HIS A 43 -1.88 11.96 2.75
CA HIS A 43 -2.85 12.91 3.30
C HIS A 43 -2.19 14.07 4.08
N GLY A 44 -0.86 14.13 4.14
CA GLY A 44 -0.12 15.16 4.86
C GLY A 44 -0.34 15.15 6.37
N LEU A 45 -0.77 14.02 6.94
CA LEU A 45 -0.99 13.86 8.39
C LEU A 45 0.31 13.46 9.11
N ILE A 46 1.21 12.79 8.40
CA ILE A 46 2.56 12.51 8.86
C ILE A 46 3.59 12.85 7.78
N ASP A 47 4.83 13.07 8.18
CA ASP A 47 6.01 12.96 7.33
C ASP A 47 6.73 11.65 7.64
N ILE A 48 7.36 11.04 6.63
CA ILE A 48 8.19 9.83 6.81
C ILE A 48 9.67 10.22 6.79
N GLU A 49 10.32 10.04 7.93
CA GLU A 49 11.76 10.16 8.06
C GLU A 49 12.43 8.78 8.16
N LYS A 50 13.73 8.74 7.89
CA LYS A 50 14.57 7.60 8.29
C LYS A 50 15.14 7.91 9.67
N MET A 51 15.26 6.88 10.51
CA MET A 51 16.03 6.99 11.75
C MET A 51 17.43 7.53 11.43
N ASP A 52 17.93 8.45 12.25
CA ASP A 52 19.23 9.08 12.04
C ASP A 52 20.31 8.00 11.93
N GLU A 53 21.17 8.11 10.91
CA GLU A 53 22.28 7.19 10.69
C GLU A 53 23.27 7.14 11.88
N ASN A 54 23.25 8.19 12.72
CA ASN A 54 24.05 8.29 13.93
C ASN A 54 23.40 7.61 15.15
N GLU A 55 22.13 7.23 15.08
CA GLU A 55 21.52 6.42 16.13
C GLU A 55 21.93 4.95 15.97
N PRO A 56 22.39 4.29 17.06
CA PRO A 56 22.81 2.90 16.98
C PRO A 56 21.62 2.00 16.64
N PHE A 57 21.59 1.51 15.40
CA PHE A 57 20.63 0.52 14.91
C PHE A 57 21.35 -0.73 14.41
N ASP A 58 20.95 -1.89 14.94
CA ASP A 58 21.53 -3.18 14.57
C ASP A 58 20.68 -3.80 13.44
N GLY A 59 20.97 -3.40 12.20
CA GLY A 59 20.29 -3.91 11.03
C GLY A 59 20.74 -3.28 9.71
N PRO A 60 20.40 -3.91 8.57
CA PRO A 60 20.90 -3.49 7.26
C PRO A 60 20.32 -2.16 6.77
N ASN A 61 19.16 -1.72 7.30
CA ASN A 61 18.53 -0.45 6.97
C ASN A 61 17.87 0.16 8.20
N PRO A 62 18.09 1.46 8.49
CA PRO A 62 17.39 2.15 9.57
C PRO A 62 15.87 2.11 9.34
N PRO A 63 15.07 1.95 10.41
CA PRO A 63 13.62 1.90 10.31
C PRO A 63 13.04 3.25 9.88
N LYS A 64 11.86 3.20 9.24
CA LYS A 64 11.04 4.39 9.00
C LYS A 64 10.52 4.94 10.33
N VAL A 65 10.47 6.26 10.42
CA VAL A 65 9.94 7.03 11.55
C VAL A 65 8.80 7.90 11.02
N ALA A 66 7.60 7.75 11.58
CA ALA A 66 6.48 8.65 11.32
C ALA A 66 6.61 9.87 12.21
N VAL A 67 6.45 11.06 11.65
CA VAL A 67 6.45 12.34 12.35
C VAL A 67 5.11 13.02 12.12
N LEU A 68 4.40 13.44 13.16
CA LEU A 68 3.15 14.18 12.97
C LEU A 68 3.42 15.53 12.34
N THR A 69 2.62 15.87 11.33
CA THR A 69 2.55 17.23 10.82
C THR A 69 1.61 18.08 11.69
N PRO A 70 1.60 19.41 11.54
CA PRO A 70 0.59 20.25 12.19
C PRO A 70 -0.85 19.88 11.81
N ALA A 71 -1.08 19.31 10.62
CA ALA A 71 -2.39 18.80 10.24
C ALA A 71 -2.74 17.52 11.01
N GLY A 72 -1.79 16.59 11.15
CA GLY A 72 -1.95 15.38 11.94
C GLY A 72 -2.17 15.65 13.43
N GLU A 73 -1.45 16.60 14.02
CA GLU A 73 -1.65 17.00 15.43
C GLU A 73 -3.06 17.53 15.67
N ARG A 74 -3.50 18.51 14.86
CA ARG A 74 -4.88 19.03 14.93
C ARG A 74 -5.91 17.92 14.77
N HIS A 75 -5.66 16.98 13.86
CA HIS A 75 -6.56 15.87 13.60
C HIS A 75 -6.73 14.96 14.83
N VAL A 76 -5.68 14.76 15.63
CA VAL A 76 -5.75 14.01 16.89
C VAL A 76 -6.35 14.85 18.02
N ASP A 77 -5.97 16.13 18.13
CA ASP A 77 -6.40 17.07 19.17
C ASP A 77 -7.89 17.44 19.09
N GLU A 78 -8.43 17.59 17.87
CA GLU A 78 -9.87 17.79 17.61
C GLU A 78 -10.69 16.53 17.92
N GLY A 79 -10.02 15.49 18.45
CA GLY A 79 -10.64 14.33 19.04
C GLY A 79 -11.23 13.42 18.00
N LEU A 80 -10.52 13.16 16.89
CA LEU A 80 -10.95 12.21 15.85
C LEU A 80 -12.46 12.30 15.61
N SER A 81 -12.92 13.53 15.35
CA SER A 81 -14.33 13.79 15.15
C SER A 81 -14.86 12.92 14.01
N ASP A 82 -16.16 12.61 14.01
CA ASP A 82 -16.76 11.81 12.93
C ASP A 82 -16.47 12.41 11.53
N ALA A 83 -16.32 13.73 11.43
CA ALA A 83 -15.94 14.44 10.20
C ALA A 83 -14.47 14.22 9.80
N ALA A 84 -13.57 14.12 10.77
CA ALA A 84 -12.16 13.79 10.56
C ALA A 84 -12.00 12.31 10.15
N ASP A 85 -12.80 11.42 10.74
CA ASP A 85 -12.90 10.03 10.33
C ASP A 85 -13.50 9.87 8.93
N GLU A 86 -14.49 10.70 8.57
CA GLU A 86 -15.04 10.77 7.21
C GLU A 86 -13.98 11.19 6.19
N LEU A 87 -13.15 12.19 6.47
CA LEU A 87 -12.07 12.59 5.58
C LEU A 87 -11.05 11.46 5.36
N ILE A 88 -10.67 10.73 6.41
CA ILE A 88 -9.79 9.55 6.26
C ILE A 88 -10.49 8.45 5.48
N ALA A 89 -11.78 8.21 5.74
CA ALA A 89 -12.56 7.14 5.12
C ALA A 89 -12.89 7.42 3.65
N GLU A 90 -13.21 8.66 3.29
CA GLU A 90 -13.45 9.12 1.92
C GLU A 90 -12.19 8.89 1.08
N HIS A 91 -11.03 9.34 1.57
CA HIS A 91 -9.77 9.06 0.90
C HIS A 91 -9.35 7.57 0.97
N GLU A 92 -9.83 6.78 1.94
CA GLU A 92 -9.66 5.30 1.94
C GLU A 92 -10.46 4.64 0.82
N GLN A 93 -11.59 5.21 0.40
CA GLN A 93 -12.35 4.71 -0.73
C GLN A 93 -11.66 5.09 -2.05
N ASP A 94 -11.21 6.33 -2.20
CA ASP A 94 -10.52 6.79 -3.42
C ASP A 94 -9.24 5.99 -3.69
N ASP A 95 -8.34 5.87 -2.70
CA ASP A 95 -7.07 5.12 -2.89
C ASP A 95 -7.33 3.64 -3.21
N ARG A 96 -8.41 3.07 -2.66
CA ARG A 96 -8.77 1.67 -2.90
C ARG A 96 -9.42 1.49 -4.26
N VAL A 97 -10.12 2.50 -4.76
CA VAL A 97 -10.63 2.52 -6.14
C VAL A 97 -9.45 2.60 -7.10
N ASP A 98 -8.49 3.49 -6.87
CA ASP A 98 -7.28 3.62 -7.70
C ASP A 98 -6.47 2.31 -7.73
N GLU A 99 -6.24 1.66 -6.57
CA GLU A 99 -5.55 0.36 -6.52
C GLU A 99 -6.34 -0.75 -7.27
N LEU A 100 -7.67 -0.72 -7.18
CA LEU A 100 -8.52 -1.66 -7.90
C LEU A 100 -8.49 -1.40 -9.40
N GLU A 101 -8.46 -0.15 -9.84
CA GLU A 101 -8.32 0.24 -11.25
C GLU A 101 -6.98 -0.25 -11.81
N GLU A 102 -5.86 0.00 -11.13
CA GLU A 102 -4.54 -0.51 -11.54
C GLU A 102 -4.52 -2.04 -11.62
N ARG A 103 -5.16 -2.73 -10.67
CA ARG A 103 -5.25 -4.20 -10.69
C ARG A 103 -6.13 -4.71 -11.83
N VAL A 104 -7.21 -4.00 -12.16
CA VAL A 104 -8.05 -4.32 -13.32
C VAL A 104 -7.23 -4.15 -14.61
N ASP A 105 -6.52 -3.05 -14.78
CA ASP A 105 -5.66 -2.81 -15.96
C ASP A 105 -4.59 -3.90 -16.15
N MET A 106 -3.96 -4.35 -15.07
CA MET A 106 -3.01 -5.46 -15.10
C MET A 106 -3.69 -6.77 -15.50
N LEU A 107 -4.87 -7.07 -14.94
CA LEU A 107 -5.62 -8.28 -15.29
C LEU A 107 -6.10 -8.24 -16.75
N GLU A 108 -6.55 -7.09 -17.24
CA GLU A 108 -6.93 -6.91 -18.64
C GLU A 108 -5.76 -7.15 -19.59
N THR A 109 -4.57 -6.69 -19.21
CA THR A 109 -3.33 -6.96 -19.95
C THR A 109 -3.02 -8.44 -19.97
N GLN A 110 -3.05 -9.11 -18.81
CA GLN A 110 -2.82 -10.57 -18.74
C GLN A 110 -3.84 -11.38 -19.54
N VAL A 111 -5.11 -10.98 -19.54
CA VAL A 111 -6.15 -11.64 -20.34
C VAL A 111 -5.91 -11.45 -21.83
N ARG A 112 -5.43 -10.27 -22.24
CA ARG A 112 -5.05 -10.03 -23.65
C ARG A 112 -3.89 -10.92 -24.06
N ASP A 113 -2.82 -10.95 -23.26
CA ASP A 113 -1.64 -11.78 -23.55
C ASP A 113 -2.01 -13.27 -23.64
N LEU A 114 -2.84 -13.77 -22.71
CA LEU A 114 -3.31 -15.16 -22.74
C LEU A 114 -4.16 -15.48 -23.98
N ARG A 115 -4.93 -14.51 -24.51
CA ARG A 115 -5.69 -14.72 -25.75
C ARG A 115 -4.75 -14.83 -26.94
N ASP A 116 -3.74 -13.97 -27.03
CA ASP A 116 -2.75 -14.00 -28.10
C ASP A 116 -1.95 -15.33 -28.09
N ASP A 117 -1.63 -15.83 -26.90
CA ASP A 117 -1.00 -17.14 -26.72
C ASP A 117 -1.90 -18.29 -27.19
N VAL A 118 -3.19 -18.25 -26.84
CA VAL A 118 -4.17 -19.26 -27.29
C VAL A 118 -4.29 -19.24 -28.81
N ASP A 119 -4.47 -18.08 -29.43
CA ASP A 119 -4.58 -17.93 -30.88
C ASP A 119 -3.34 -18.49 -31.58
N THR A 120 -2.16 -18.17 -31.06
CA THR A 120 -0.90 -18.73 -31.56
C THR A 120 -0.89 -20.26 -31.49
N LEU A 121 -1.28 -20.85 -30.36
CA LEU A 121 -1.33 -22.31 -30.20
C LEU A 121 -2.33 -22.96 -31.16
N GLU A 122 -3.47 -22.32 -31.43
CA GLU A 122 -4.44 -22.80 -32.40
C GLU A 122 -3.88 -22.79 -33.83
N GLU A 123 -3.17 -21.74 -34.23
CA GLU A 123 -2.51 -21.68 -35.52
C GLU A 123 -1.45 -22.79 -35.69
N TRP A 124 -0.66 -23.03 -34.63
CA TRP A 124 0.32 -24.12 -34.61
C TRP A 124 -0.35 -25.49 -34.73
N ARG A 125 -1.43 -25.73 -33.99
CA ARG A 125 -2.23 -26.95 -34.08
C ARG A 125 -2.74 -27.18 -35.50
N ASP A 126 -3.31 -26.15 -36.13
CA ASP A 126 -3.89 -26.25 -37.46
C ASP A 126 -2.81 -26.46 -38.54
N ARG A 127 -1.63 -25.86 -38.36
CA ARG A 127 -0.47 -26.11 -39.22
C ARG A 127 0.04 -27.55 -39.12
N LEU A 128 0.15 -28.08 -37.91
CA LEU A 128 0.55 -29.47 -37.70
C LEU A 128 -0.48 -30.46 -38.24
N GLY A 129 -1.77 -30.17 -38.06
CA GLY A 129 -2.85 -30.98 -38.62
C GLY A 129 -2.80 -31.10 -40.14
N ARG A 130 -2.50 -30.00 -40.85
CA ARG A 130 -2.30 -30.03 -42.31
C ARG A 130 -1.11 -30.87 -42.74
N LEU A 131 0.04 -30.71 -42.07
CA LEU A 131 1.25 -31.48 -42.37
C LEU A 131 1.07 -32.99 -42.15
N LEU A 132 0.27 -33.38 -41.15
CA LEU A 132 -0.03 -34.79 -40.87
C LEU A 132 -1.03 -35.41 -41.86
N MET A 133 -1.89 -34.62 -42.52
CA MET A 133 -2.84 -35.11 -43.52
C MET A 133 -2.29 -35.15 -44.95
N GLU A 134 -1.22 -34.41 -45.26
CA GLU A 134 -0.57 -34.42 -46.59
C GLU A 134 0.53 -35.49 -46.73
N GLY A 135 0.82 -36.24 -45.65
CA GLY A 135 1.90 -37.24 -45.60
C GLY A 135 1.48 -38.71 -45.73
N ASP A 136 0.21 -39.00 -46.05
CA ASP A 136 -0.37 -40.35 -46.22
C ASP A 136 -0.73 -40.62 -47.70
#